data_AF-A0A9D0C805-F1
#
_entry.id   AF-A0A9D0C805-F1
#
_cell.length_a   1.000
_cell.length_b   1.000
_cell.length_c   1.000
_cell.angle_alpha   90.00
_cell.angle_beta   90.00
_cell.angle_gamma   90.00
#
_symmetry.space_group_name_H-M   'P 1'
#
loop_
_entity.id
_entity.type
_entity.pdbx_description
1 polymer ?
#
loop_
_entity_poly.entity_id
_entity_poly.type
_entity_poly.pdbx_seq_one_letter_code
_entity_poly.pdbx_strand_id
1 'polypeptide(L)'
;FDGSGSTDADNDPLNYIWSFGDNTSATTATPYISHVYPDQGSYTATLTVDDGRATSTPATIVINVNPASSGDPATPPTKAVITTDSTTGTAPLAVSFDGSGSIPSNANGSIVQYAWDFGDGTTASGATTRHTYAAGTYTATLTVTDSSGGQGQATVTITVTATDSTILPPSMDSTTNAGRSRRTSTAATLLQVYQLLLLK
;
A
#
# COMPACT_ATOMS: atom_id res chain seq x y z
N PHE A 1 32.66 -8.25 23.66
CA PHE A 1 34.00 -8.83 23.46
C PHE A 1 34.23 -9.88 24.52
N ASP A 2 34.78 -11.02 24.11
CA ASP A 2 35.02 -12.18 24.97
C ASP A 2 36.47 -12.65 24.76
N GLY A 3 37.28 -12.56 25.82
CA GLY A 3 38.67 -12.98 25.86
C GLY A 3 38.88 -14.25 26.67
N SER A 4 37.82 -14.97 27.04
CA SER A 4 37.87 -16.10 27.98
C SER A 4 38.65 -17.31 27.45
N GLY A 5 38.95 -17.34 26.14
CA GLY A 5 39.87 -18.31 25.54
C GLY A 5 41.36 -18.05 25.82
N SER A 6 41.70 -16.96 26.52
CA SER A 6 43.10 -16.67 26.87
C SER A 6 43.56 -17.50 28.06
N THR A 7 44.77 -18.03 27.99
CA THR A 7 45.38 -18.86 29.04
C THR A 7 46.82 -18.48 29.24
N ASP A 8 47.29 -18.56 30.48
CA ASP A 8 48.71 -18.53 30.82
C ASP A 8 49.21 -19.96 31.09
N ALA A 9 50.44 -20.26 30.68
CA ALA A 9 51.12 -21.54 30.88
C ALA A 9 51.41 -21.81 32.37
N ASP A 10 51.65 -20.77 33.16
CA ASP A 10 51.91 -20.87 34.60
C ASP A 10 50.65 -20.57 35.45
N ASN A 11 49.50 -20.34 34.78
CA ASN A 11 48.20 -20.06 35.40
C ASN A 11 48.15 -18.78 36.24
N ASP A 12 49.00 -17.78 35.97
CA ASP A 12 48.91 -16.48 36.63
C ASP A 12 47.65 -15.68 36.18
N PRO A 13 47.15 -14.76 37.01
CA PRO A 13 46.02 -13.91 36.65
C PRO A 13 46.33 -12.99 35.47
N LEU A 14 45.44 -12.94 34.49
CA LEU A 14 45.57 -12.11 33.29
C LEU A 14 44.82 -10.78 33.42
N ASN A 15 45.46 -9.72 32.92
CA ASN A 15 44.82 -8.46 32.57
C ASN A 15 44.52 -8.44 31.06
N TYR A 16 43.34 -7.97 30.69
CA TYR A 16 42.86 -7.90 29.31
C TYR A 16 42.89 -6.45 28.84
N ILE A 17 43.71 -6.16 27.84
CA ILE A 17 43.90 -4.83 27.26
C ILE A 17 43.21 -4.80 25.90
N TRP A 18 42.14 -4.02 25.82
CA TRP A 18 41.27 -3.88 24.65
C TRP A 18 41.56 -2.56 23.94
N SER A 19 41.71 -2.60 22.62
CA SER A 19 41.57 -1.43 21.74
C SER A 19 40.42 -1.69 20.79
N PHE A 20 39.48 -0.76 20.66
CA PHE A 20 38.26 -0.99 19.89
C PHE A 20 38.38 -0.56 18.43
N GLY A 21 39.48 0.10 18.05
CA GLY A 21 39.72 0.57 16.68
C GLY A 21 39.07 1.92 16.35
N ASP A 22 38.43 2.57 17.32
CA ASP A 22 37.79 3.90 17.23
C ASP A 22 38.49 4.95 18.12
N ASN A 23 39.78 4.73 18.42
CA ASN A 23 40.60 5.49 19.38
C ASN A 23 40.16 5.36 20.84
N THR A 24 39.29 4.40 21.17
CA THR A 24 38.99 4.04 22.57
C THR A 24 39.65 2.72 22.96
N SER A 25 39.96 2.59 24.25
CA SER A 25 40.62 1.42 24.83
C SER A 25 40.19 1.21 26.27
N ALA A 26 40.30 -0.02 26.76
CA ALA A 26 39.98 -0.38 28.13
C ALA A 26 40.91 -1.49 28.66
N THR A 27 41.12 -1.53 29.97
CA THR A 27 41.80 -2.65 30.64
C THR A 27 40.88 -3.25 31.69
N THR A 28 40.70 -4.57 31.66
CA THR A 28 39.84 -5.31 32.60
C THR A 28 40.59 -6.48 33.23
N ALA A 29 40.25 -6.81 34.46
CA ALA A 29 40.71 -8.04 35.12
C ALA A 29 39.81 -9.26 34.79
N THR A 30 38.72 -9.05 34.05
CA THR A 30 37.81 -10.10 33.57
C THR A 30 37.82 -10.15 32.05
N PRO A 31 37.54 -11.31 31.44
CA PRO A 31 37.61 -11.47 29.99
C PRO A 31 36.43 -10.88 29.20
N TYR A 32 35.46 -10.24 29.86
CA TYR A 32 34.22 -9.78 29.22
C TYR A 32 34.10 -8.26 29.26
N ILE A 33 33.80 -7.65 28.11
CA ILE A 33 33.48 -6.21 28.02
C ILE A 33 32.50 -5.91 26.90
N SER A 34 31.64 -4.92 27.09
CA SER A 34 30.80 -4.32 26.05
C SER A 34 31.37 -2.98 25.60
N HIS A 35 31.21 -2.68 24.31
CA HIS A 35 31.57 -1.40 23.72
C HIS A 35 30.53 -1.00 22.69
N VAL A 36 30.31 0.30 22.50
CA VAL A 36 29.34 0.85 21.55
C VAL A 36 30.08 1.72 20.55
N TYR A 37 29.94 1.40 19.27
CA TYR A 37 30.47 2.18 18.17
C TYR A 37 29.43 3.20 17.70
N PRO A 38 29.70 4.51 17.81
CA PRO A 38 28.69 5.54 17.51
C PRO A 38 28.50 5.77 16.01
N ASP A 39 29.54 5.54 15.21
CA ASP A 39 29.55 5.81 13.77
C ASP A 39 29.59 4.51 12.95
N GLN A 40 29.14 4.60 11.70
CA GLN A 40 29.36 3.52 10.74
C GLN A 40 30.85 3.42 10.38
N GLY A 41 31.33 2.22 10.14
CA GLY A 41 32.72 2.01 9.77
C GLY A 41 33.18 0.57 9.92
N SER A 42 34.40 0.34 9.47
CA SER A 42 35.14 -0.89 9.75
C SER A 42 36.15 -0.60 10.84
N TYR A 43 36.00 -1.24 12.00
CA TYR A 43 36.87 -1.08 13.15
C TYR A 43 37.70 -2.34 13.35
N THR A 44 39.01 -2.19 13.52
CA THR A 44 39.89 -3.31 13.91
C THR A 44 40.07 -3.27 15.41
N ALA A 45 39.36 -4.14 16.11
CA ALA A 45 39.51 -4.29 17.55
C ALA A 45 40.64 -5.27 17.86
N THR A 46 41.41 -4.99 18.89
CA THR A 46 42.54 -5.82 19.34
C THR A 46 42.41 -6.19 20.80
N LEU A 47 42.74 -7.43 21.14
CA LEU A 47 42.94 -7.90 22.51
C LEU A 47 44.41 -8.25 22.71
N THR A 48 44.99 -7.76 23.80
CA THR A 48 46.29 -8.18 24.33
C THR A 48 46.09 -8.64 25.77
N VAL A 49 46.74 -9.73 26.18
CA VAL A 49 46.72 -10.20 27.58
C VAL A 49 48.09 -10.05 28.22
N ASP A 50 48.10 -9.72 29.51
CA ASP A 50 49.30 -9.44 30.31
C ASP A 50 49.19 -10.10 31.68
N ASP A 51 50.22 -10.85 32.09
CA ASP A 51 50.30 -11.58 33.38
C ASP A 51 51.17 -10.85 34.44
N GLY A 52 51.61 -9.62 34.15
CA GLY A 52 52.55 -8.84 34.96
C GLY A 52 54.03 -9.12 34.71
N ARG A 53 54.37 -10.09 33.85
CA ARG A 53 55.75 -10.44 33.44
C ARG A 53 55.94 -10.45 31.92
N ALA A 54 54.90 -10.81 31.19
CA ALA A 54 54.87 -10.92 29.75
C ALA A 54 53.54 -10.40 29.20
N THR A 55 53.62 -9.89 27.97
CA THR A 55 52.48 -9.37 27.22
C THR A 55 52.36 -10.16 25.92
N SER A 56 51.14 -10.60 25.58
CA SER A 56 50.91 -11.37 24.35
C SER A 56 51.09 -10.51 23.10
N THR A 57 51.25 -11.16 21.94
CA THR A 57 50.96 -10.48 20.68
C THR A 57 49.45 -10.18 20.59
N PRO A 58 49.02 -9.08 19.94
CA PRO A 58 47.60 -8.77 19.83
C PRO A 58 46.84 -9.78 18.97
N ALA A 59 45.68 -10.22 19.44
CA ALA A 59 44.67 -10.87 18.61
C ALA A 59 43.74 -9.79 18.02
N THR A 60 43.36 -9.92 16.75
CA THR A 60 42.54 -8.90 16.06
C THR A 60 41.24 -9.46 15.54
N ILE A 61 40.17 -8.68 15.64
CA ILE A 61 38.91 -8.94 14.95
C ILE A 61 38.46 -7.67 14.21
N VAL A 62 37.76 -7.86 13.08
CA VAL A 62 37.15 -6.75 12.34
C VAL A 62 35.68 -6.67 12.72
N ILE A 63 35.26 -5.48 13.15
CA ILE A 63 33.86 -5.14 13.42
C ILE A 63 33.38 -4.21 12.32
N ASN A 64 32.42 -4.67 11.53
CA ASN A 64 31.74 -3.85 10.53
C ASN A 64 30.46 -3.29 11.13
N VAL A 65 30.47 -2.00 11.45
CA VAL A 65 29.29 -1.24 11.83
C VAL A 65 28.70 -0.66 10.57
N ASN A 66 27.66 -1.31 10.07
CA ASN A 66 26.96 -0.83 8.90
C ASN A 66 26.16 0.43 9.24
N PRO A 67 25.88 1.32 8.27
CA PRO A 67 24.89 2.37 8.45
C PRO A 67 23.63 1.82 9.11
N ALA A 68 23.01 2.59 10.02
CA ALA A 68 21.57 2.45 10.22
C ALA A 68 20.94 2.56 8.84
N SER A 69 20.34 1.49 8.35
CA SER A 69 20.01 1.35 6.95
C SER A 69 19.13 2.53 6.50
N SER A 70 19.70 3.50 5.79
CA SER A 70 18.93 4.48 5.02
C SER A 70 18.51 3.89 3.66
N GLY A 71 18.46 2.56 3.57
CA GLY A 71 18.30 1.79 2.34
C GLY A 71 18.11 0.31 2.69
N ASP A 72 16.94 0.01 3.25
CA ASP A 72 16.39 -1.34 3.37
C ASP A 72 16.62 -2.16 2.07
N PRO A 73 16.90 -3.48 2.14
CA PRO A 73 16.84 -4.35 0.96
C PRO A 73 15.41 -4.40 0.41
N ALA A 74 15.03 -3.38 -0.36
CA ALA A 74 13.74 -3.19 -1.04
C ALA A 74 12.60 -4.02 -0.44
N THR A 75 12.09 -3.62 0.73
CA THR A 75 10.70 -3.95 1.06
C THR A 75 9.86 -3.61 -0.16
N PRO A 76 9.05 -4.56 -0.66
CA PRO A 76 8.21 -4.29 -1.83
C PRO A 76 7.38 -3.03 -1.55
N PRO A 77 7.14 -2.17 -2.54
CA PRO A 77 6.32 -0.99 -2.31
C PRO A 77 4.92 -1.40 -1.85
N THR A 78 4.29 -0.57 -1.01
CA THR A 78 2.87 -0.71 -0.67
C THR A 78 2.05 -0.78 -1.95
N LYS A 79 1.25 -1.81 -2.12
CA LYS A 79 0.48 -2.07 -3.34
C LYS A 79 -1.00 -1.84 -3.08
N ALA A 80 -1.56 -0.80 -3.68
CA ALA A 80 -3.01 -0.61 -3.72
C ALA A 80 -3.66 -1.63 -4.68
N VAL A 81 -4.85 -2.11 -4.31
CA VAL A 81 -5.68 -2.97 -5.15
C VAL A 81 -7.11 -2.46 -5.06
N ILE A 82 -7.78 -2.34 -6.21
CA ILE A 82 -9.20 -1.97 -6.28
C ILE A 82 -9.98 -3.13 -6.88
N THR A 83 -11.07 -3.49 -6.22
CA THR A 83 -12.13 -4.34 -6.77
C THR A 83 -13.43 -3.55 -6.80
N THR A 84 -14.22 -3.69 -7.86
CA THR A 84 -15.54 -3.07 -8.01
C THR A 84 -16.58 -4.09 -8.47
N ASP A 85 -17.84 -3.89 -8.08
CA ASP A 85 -18.97 -4.70 -8.56
C ASP A 85 -19.37 -4.39 -10.01
N SER A 86 -19.19 -3.13 -10.44
CA SER A 86 -19.38 -2.71 -11.83
C SER A 86 -18.45 -1.57 -12.22
N THR A 87 -18.03 -1.54 -13.49
CA THR A 87 -17.29 -0.42 -14.09
C THR A 87 -18.09 0.29 -15.19
N THR A 88 -19.28 -0.20 -15.53
CA THR A 88 -20.13 0.37 -16.58
C THR A 88 -21.62 0.25 -16.28
N GLY A 89 -22.44 1.19 -16.75
CA GLY A 89 -23.89 1.10 -16.61
C GLY A 89 -24.61 2.37 -17.03
N THR A 90 -25.91 2.45 -16.77
CA THR A 90 -26.74 3.63 -17.03
C THR A 90 -26.89 4.47 -15.76
N ALA A 91 -27.01 5.79 -15.92
CA ALA A 91 -27.16 6.72 -14.79
C ALA A 91 -28.57 6.61 -14.15
N PRO A 92 -28.66 6.69 -12.81
CA PRO A 92 -27.56 6.74 -11.85
C PRO A 92 -26.94 5.34 -11.62
N LEU A 93 -25.61 5.24 -11.70
CA LEU A 93 -24.89 3.99 -11.45
C LEU A 93 -24.29 4.00 -10.06
N ALA A 94 -24.76 3.13 -9.19
CA ALA A 94 -24.13 2.90 -7.89
C ALA A 94 -23.07 1.80 -8.00
N VAL A 95 -21.85 2.10 -7.56
CA VAL A 95 -20.70 1.21 -7.60
C VAL A 95 -20.18 1.01 -6.18
N SER A 96 -19.93 -0.25 -5.82
CA SER A 96 -19.25 -0.64 -4.59
C SER A 96 -17.76 -0.76 -4.85
N PHE A 97 -16.94 -0.13 -4.02
CA PHE A 97 -15.48 -0.14 -4.09
C PHE A 97 -14.90 -0.90 -2.90
N ASP A 98 -13.95 -1.78 -3.17
CA ASP A 98 -13.23 -2.55 -2.17
C ASP A 98 -11.71 -2.45 -2.40
N GLY A 99 -11.03 -1.90 -1.40
CA GLY A 99 -9.58 -1.72 -1.33
C GLY A 99 -8.89 -2.77 -0.46
N SER A 100 -9.63 -3.67 0.18
CA SER A 100 -9.12 -4.60 1.21
C SER A 100 -8.07 -5.59 0.71
N GLY A 101 -7.97 -5.81 -0.62
CA GLY A 101 -6.92 -6.60 -1.24
C GLY A 101 -5.55 -5.92 -1.35
N SER A 102 -5.40 -4.71 -0.79
CA SER A 102 -4.13 -3.96 -0.79
C SER A 102 -3.09 -4.60 0.13
N ILE A 103 -1.81 -4.51 -0.24
CA ILE A 103 -0.70 -5.23 0.40
C ILE A 103 0.30 -4.22 0.98
N PRO A 104 0.66 -4.32 2.28
CA PRO A 104 1.64 -3.44 2.90
C PRO A 104 3.06 -3.75 2.40
N SER A 105 3.98 -2.79 2.58
CA SER A 105 5.37 -2.94 2.16
C SER A 105 6.16 -3.99 2.95
N ASN A 106 5.74 -4.25 4.18
CA ASN A 106 6.33 -5.23 5.08
C ASN A 106 5.39 -6.43 5.28
N ALA A 107 5.96 -7.65 5.25
CA ALA A 107 5.19 -8.89 5.38
C ALA A 107 4.36 -8.99 6.69
N ASN A 108 4.78 -8.25 7.73
CA ASN A 108 4.12 -8.24 9.04
C ASN A 108 3.37 -6.93 9.35
N GLY A 109 3.29 -5.98 8.41
CA GLY A 109 2.50 -4.77 8.66
C GLY A 109 1.08 -4.88 8.14
N SER A 110 0.41 -3.74 8.15
CA SER A 110 -1.00 -3.63 7.76
C SER A 110 -1.25 -2.33 7.03
N ILE A 111 -2.31 -2.29 6.22
CA ILE A 111 -2.83 -1.04 5.69
C ILE A 111 -3.60 -0.32 6.79
N VAL A 112 -3.19 0.89 7.12
CA VAL A 112 -3.77 1.70 8.20
C VAL A 112 -4.67 2.82 7.69
N GLN A 113 -4.61 3.15 6.40
CA GLN A 113 -5.43 4.18 5.79
C GLN A 113 -5.85 3.82 4.36
N TYR A 114 -7.09 4.16 4.02
CA TYR A 114 -7.67 4.06 2.69
C TYR A 114 -8.33 5.40 2.35
N ALA A 115 -7.89 6.04 1.27
CA ALA A 115 -8.44 7.30 0.77
C ALA A 115 -8.89 7.12 -0.69
N TRP A 116 -10.15 7.42 -0.94
CA TRP A 116 -10.79 7.32 -2.25
C TRP A 116 -11.03 8.73 -2.82
N ASP A 117 -10.66 8.92 -4.07
CA ASP A 117 -11.12 10.02 -4.93
C ASP A 117 -11.91 9.40 -6.07
N PHE A 118 -13.18 9.77 -6.23
CA PHE A 118 -14.04 9.16 -7.25
C PHE A 118 -13.89 9.79 -8.63
N GLY A 119 -13.08 10.85 -8.78
CA GLY A 119 -12.84 11.53 -10.05
C GLY A 119 -13.98 12.45 -10.49
N ASP A 120 -15.01 12.63 -9.68
CA ASP A 120 -16.12 13.58 -9.86
C ASP A 120 -16.08 14.75 -8.86
N GLY A 121 -14.98 14.86 -8.12
CA GLY A 121 -14.78 15.86 -7.05
C GLY A 121 -15.25 15.41 -5.67
N THR A 122 -15.78 14.19 -5.53
CA THR A 122 -16.14 13.61 -4.23
C THR A 122 -15.10 12.60 -3.76
N THR A 123 -15.00 12.45 -2.43
CA THR A 123 -14.01 11.59 -1.78
C THR A 123 -14.63 10.73 -0.69
N ALA A 124 -14.00 9.60 -0.35
CA ALA A 124 -14.38 8.79 0.79
C ALA A 124 -13.16 8.19 1.49
N SER A 125 -13.38 7.56 2.64
CA SER A 125 -12.36 6.84 3.40
C SER A 125 -12.89 5.48 3.85
N GLY A 126 -11.97 4.55 4.11
CA GLY A 126 -12.29 3.20 4.58
C GLY A 126 -11.98 2.13 3.52
N ALA A 127 -11.77 0.90 3.98
CA ALA A 127 -11.39 -0.21 3.12
C ALA A 127 -12.47 -0.51 2.07
N THR A 128 -13.74 -0.30 2.41
CA THR A 128 -14.88 -0.42 1.50
C THR A 128 -15.69 0.87 1.52
N THR A 129 -16.26 1.23 0.38
CA THR A 129 -17.16 2.37 0.23
C THR A 129 -18.12 2.17 -0.94
N ARG A 130 -19.17 2.99 -1.02
CA ARG A 130 -20.13 2.98 -2.12
C ARG A 130 -20.33 4.39 -2.64
N HIS A 131 -20.34 4.53 -3.97
CA HIS A 131 -20.52 5.82 -4.63
C HIS A 131 -21.51 5.72 -5.79
N THR A 132 -22.21 6.81 -6.09
CA THR A 132 -23.22 6.84 -7.16
C THR A 132 -22.84 7.90 -8.19
N TYR A 133 -22.64 7.48 -9.44
CA TYR A 133 -22.22 8.32 -10.55
C TYR A 133 -23.40 8.77 -11.41
N ALA A 134 -23.35 10.02 -11.87
CA ALA A 134 -24.15 10.52 -12.99
C ALA A 134 -23.55 10.07 -14.33
N ALA A 135 -24.24 10.34 -15.44
CA ALA A 135 -23.71 10.04 -16.77
C ALA A 135 -22.36 10.75 -17.00
N GLY A 136 -21.37 10.02 -17.50
CA GLY A 136 -20.00 10.51 -17.65
C GLY A 136 -18.96 9.39 -17.58
N THR A 137 -17.69 9.77 -17.67
CA THR A 137 -16.54 8.87 -17.47
C THR A 137 -15.67 9.43 -16.37
N TYR A 138 -15.36 8.59 -15.39
CA TYR A 138 -14.63 8.98 -14.18
C TYR A 138 -13.46 8.03 -13.93
N THR A 139 -12.37 8.56 -13.37
CA THR A 139 -11.23 7.76 -12.91
C THR A 139 -11.21 7.78 -11.39
N ALA A 140 -11.70 6.70 -10.78
CA ALA A 140 -11.63 6.53 -9.34
C ALA A 140 -10.23 6.09 -8.93
N THR A 141 -9.68 6.71 -7.89
CA THR A 141 -8.33 6.51 -7.38
C THR A 141 -8.38 6.08 -5.92
N LEU A 142 -7.70 4.98 -5.59
CA LEU A 142 -7.43 4.58 -4.21
C LEU A 142 -5.99 4.91 -3.87
N THR A 143 -5.79 5.63 -2.77
CA THR A 143 -4.49 5.77 -2.10
C THR A 143 -4.54 5.03 -0.77
N VAL A 144 -3.59 4.12 -0.54
CA VAL A 144 -3.44 3.41 0.73
C VAL A 144 -2.13 3.79 1.42
N THR A 145 -2.15 3.84 2.74
CA THR A 145 -0.96 4.02 3.57
C THR A 145 -0.83 2.82 4.50
N ASP A 146 0.35 2.22 4.56
CA ASP A 146 0.65 1.15 5.51
C ASP A 146 1.18 1.66 6.86
N SER A 147 1.27 0.75 7.82
CA SER A 147 1.72 1.03 9.20
C SER A 147 3.15 1.57 9.29
N SER A 148 3.95 1.41 8.24
CA SER A 148 5.33 1.91 8.14
C SER A 148 5.39 3.27 7.44
N GLY A 149 4.24 3.83 7.03
CA GLY A 149 4.14 5.08 6.29
C GLY A 149 4.32 4.92 4.78
N GLY A 150 4.47 3.70 4.26
CA GLY A 150 4.54 3.44 2.83
C GLY A 150 3.20 3.72 2.15
N GLN A 151 3.23 4.32 0.95
CA GLN A 151 2.03 4.66 0.19
C GLN A 151 1.97 3.91 -1.14
N GLY A 152 0.75 3.50 -1.51
CA GLY A 152 0.45 2.88 -2.79
C GLY A 152 -0.79 3.49 -3.42
N GLN A 153 -0.84 3.54 -4.75
CA GLN A 153 -1.98 4.06 -5.49
C GLN A 153 -2.46 3.09 -6.58
N ALA A 154 -3.77 3.01 -6.77
CA ALA A 154 -4.41 2.28 -7.87
C ALA A 154 -5.57 3.11 -8.43
N THR A 155 -5.93 2.84 -9.69
CA THR A 155 -7.01 3.56 -10.38
C THR A 155 -7.94 2.59 -11.12
N VAL A 156 -9.22 2.94 -11.25
CA VAL A 156 -10.20 2.23 -12.08
C VAL A 156 -11.09 3.23 -12.82
N THR A 157 -11.40 2.96 -14.10
CA THR A 157 -12.27 3.79 -14.91
C THR A 157 -13.73 3.33 -14.80
N ILE A 158 -14.65 4.24 -14.50
CA ILE A 158 -16.10 4.02 -14.45
C ILE A 158 -16.75 4.77 -15.61
N THR A 159 -17.55 4.08 -16.43
CA THR A 159 -18.25 4.66 -17.58
C THR A 159 -19.76 4.54 -17.43
N VAL A 160 -20.44 5.68 -17.34
CA VAL A 160 -21.89 5.74 -17.11
C VAL A 160 -22.58 6.39 -18.29
N THR A 161 -23.48 5.68 -18.94
CA THR A 161 -24.30 6.21 -20.04
C THR A 161 -25.53 6.92 -19.48
N ALA A 162 -26.02 7.94 -20.19
CA ALA A 162 -27.29 8.58 -19.82
C ALA A 162 -28.45 7.59 -19.99
N THR A 163 -29.42 7.64 -19.07
CA THR A 163 -30.72 7.03 -19.32
C THR A 163 -31.43 7.85 -20.40
N ASP A 164 -31.80 7.20 -21.50
CA ASP A 164 -32.60 7.86 -22.53
C ASP A 164 -33.93 8.27 -21.89
N SER A 165 -34.12 9.58 -21.76
CA SER A 165 -35.35 10.16 -21.27
C SER A 165 -36.36 10.05 -22.41
N THR A 166 -37.09 8.94 -22.48
CA THR A 166 -38.18 8.80 -23.45
C THR A 166 -39.27 9.80 -23.10
N ILE A 167 -39.22 10.98 -23.72
CA ILE A 167 -40.35 11.89 -23.76
C ILE A 167 -41.39 11.19 -24.64
N LEU A 168 -42.46 10.68 -24.03
CA LEU A 168 -43.62 10.22 -24.80
C LEU A 168 -44.11 11.39 -25.67
N PRO A 169 -44.34 11.18 -26.98
CA PRO A 169 -44.88 12.25 -27.81
C PRO A 169 -46.22 12.72 -27.22
N PRO A 170 -46.56 14.02 -27.30
CA PRO A 170 -47.88 14.48 -26.88
C PRO A 170 -48.95 13.70 -27.64
N SER A 171 -49.75 12.90 -26.92
CA SER A 171 -50.90 12.21 -27.47
C SER A 171 -52.04 13.21 -27.59
N MET A 172 -52.35 13.64 -28.82
CA MET A 172 -53.58 14.37 -29.11
C MET A 172 -54.73 13.36 -29.12
N ASP A 173 -55.60 13.43 -28.10
CA ASP A 173 -56.92 12.79 -28.17
C ASP A 173 -57.82 13.63 -29.08
N SER A 174 -58.13 13.11 -30.27
CA SER A 174 -59.12 13.69 -31.16
C SER A 174 -60.51 13.20 -30.78
N THR A 175 -61.07 13.70 -29.67
CA THR A 175 -62.49 13.57 -29.34
C THR A 175 -63.20 14.93 -29.25
N THR A 176 -63.74 15.31 -30.43
CA THR A 176 -65.04 15.98 -30.68
C THR A 176 -65.30 17.43 -30.25
N ASN A 177 -65.63 18.29 -31.25
CA ASN A 177 -67.01 18.77 -31.42
C ASN A 177 -67.25 19.43 -32.81
N ALA A 178 -67.88 18.70 -33.73
CA ALA A 178 -68.81 19.25 -34.72
C ALA A 178 -69.73 18.13 -35.22
N GLY A 179 -71.00 18.21 -34.86
CA GLY A 179 -71.98 17.17 -35.19
C GLY A 179 -72.21 17.00 -36.69
N ARG A 180 -72.16 15.75 -37.18
CA ARG A 180 -73.19 15.07 -38.00
C ARG A 180 -72.68 13.72 -38.52
N SER A 181 -73.32 12.66 -38.01
CA SER A 181 -73.76 11.39 -38.63
C SER A 181 -72.87 10.56 -39.59
N ARG A 182 -72.70 9.29 -39.17
CA ARG A 182 -72.83 7.97 -39.86
C ARG A 182 -71.58 7.15 -40.27
N ARG A 183 -71.36 6.12 -39.44
CA ARG A 183 -71.25 4.65 -39.70
C ARG A 183 -69.91 3.99 -40.11
N THR A 184 -69.48 3.08 -39.20
CA THR A 184 -68.76 1.78 -39.35
C THR A 184 -67.33 1.76 -39.91
N SER A 185 -66.35 1.30 -39.13
CA SER A 185 -65.90 -0.12 -39.14
C SER A 185 -64.43 -0.30 -38.70
N THR A 186 -64.22 -1.38 -37.94
CA THR A 186 -62.99 -2.18 -37.78
C THR A 186 -61.81 -1.61 -36.98
N ALA A 187 -61.52 -2.28 -35.86
CA ALA A 187 -60.24 -2.23 -35.16
C ALA A 187 -59.08 -2.66 -36.07
N ALA A 188 -57.92 -2.01 -35.94
CA ALA A 188 -56.65 -2.51 -36.48
C ALA A 188 -55.51 -2.16 -35.52
N THR A 189 -55.10 -3.16 -34.76
CA THR A 189 -53.79 -3.30 -34.10
C THR A 189 -52.67 -3.14 -35.13
N LEU A 190 -51.60 -2.39 -34.84
CA LEU A 190 -50.26 -2.76 -35.30
C LEU A 190 -49.13 -2.18 -34.43
N LEU A 191 -48.66 -3.04 -33.54
CA LEU A 191 -47.31 -3.14 -33.02
C LEU A 191 -46.38 -3.54 -34.19
N GLN A 192 -45.57 -2.63 -34.76
CA GLN A 192 -44.43 -3.02 -35.64
C GLN A 192 -43.37 -1.91 -35.79
N VAL A 193 -42.89 -1.33 -34.69
CA VAL A 193 -41.61 -0.57 -34.70
C VAL A 193 -40.60 -1.11 -33.68
N TYR A 194 -40.97 -2.11 -32.88
CA TYR A 194 -40.11 -2.68 -31.83
C TYR A 194 -39.11 -3.77 -32.28
N GLN A 195 -38.71 -3.79 -33.55
CA GLN A 195 -37.84 -4.85 -34.09
C GLN A 195 -36.49 -4.40 -34.66
N LEU A 196 -35.97 -3.20 -34.32
CA LEU A 196 -34.67 -2.77 -34.84
C LEU A 196 -33.76 -1.93 -33.91
N LEU A 197 -33.93 -1.97 -32.59
CA LEU A 197 -33.09 -1.18 -31.66
C LEU A 197 -32.55 -1.97 -30.45
N LEU A 198 -32.23 -3.25 -30.63
CA LEU A 198 -31.58 -4.05 -29.56
C LEU A 198 -30.37 -4.89 -29.98
N LEU A 199 -29.67 -4.57 -31.08
CA LEU A 199 -28.30 -5.10 -31.29
C LEU A 199 -27.39 -4.09 -31.99
N LYS A 200 -26.58 -3.38 -31.19
CA LYS A 200 -25.12 -3.28 -31.30
C LYS A 200 -24.57 -2.51 -30.12
#